data_AF-A0A259Q267-F1
#
_entry.id   AF-A0A259Q267-F1
#
_cell.length_a   1.000
_cell.length_b   1.000
_cell.length_c   1.000
_cell.angle_alpha   90.00
_cell.angle_beta   90.00
_cell.angle_gamma   90.00
#
_symmetry.space_group_name_H-M   'P 1'
#
loop_
_entity.id
_entity.type
_entity.pdbx_description
1 polymer ?
#
loop_
_entity_poly.entity_id
_entity_poly.type
_entity_poly.pdbx_seq_one_letter_code
_entity_poly.pdbx_strand_id
1 'polypeptide(L)' 'MVPMKRAGQPEEVADLVGFLASDQAAYISGQVVSINGAMI' A
#
# COMPACT_ATOMS: atom_id res chain seq x y z
N MET A 1 3.84 -17.91 -1.10
CA MET A 1 2.55 -18.02 -0.38
C MET A 1 2.30 -16.69 0.30
N VAL A 2 1.15 -16.04 0.10
CA VAL A 2 0.84 -14.74 0.74
C VAL A 2 0.67 -14.95 2.26
N PRO A 3 1.48 -14.35 3.14
CA PRO A 3 1.34 -14.55 4.60
C PRO A 3 -0.02 -14.12 5.15
N MET A 4 -0.66 -13.11 4.55
CA MET A 4 -2.03 -12.72 4.89
C MET A 4 -3.10 -13.75 4.48
N LYS A 5 -2.75 -14.87 3.82
CA LYS A 5 -3.63 -15.99 3.46
C LYS A 5 -4.89 -15.61 2.65
N ARG A 6 -4.87 -14.49 1.94
CA ARG A 6 -5.93 -14.06 1.03
C ARG A 6 -5.37 -13.24 -0.12
N ALA A 7 -6.18 -13.08 -1.17
CA ALA A 7 -5.92 -12.08 -2.20
C ALA A 7 -6.14 -10.66 -1.63
N GLY A 8 -5.34 -9.72 -2.11
CA GLY A 8 -5.61 -8.29 -1.91
C GLY A 8 -6.85 -7.86 -2.67
N GLN A 9 -7.50 -6.80 -2.19
CA GLN A 9 -8.60 -6.14 -2.87
C GLN A 9 -8.13 -4.85 -3.56
N PRO A 10 -8.69 -4.46 -4.71
CA PRO A 10 -8.33 -3.21 -5.39
C PRO A 10 -8.42 -1.96 -4.49
N GLU A 11 -9.37 -1.94 -3.57
CA GLU A 11 -9.61 -0.84 -2.64
C GLU A 11 -8.41 -0.63 -1.70
N GLU A 12 -7.70 -1.69 -1.32
CA GLU A 12 -6.52 -1.57 -0.45
C GLU A 12 -5.40 -0.80 -1.15
N VAL A 13 -5.25 -0.98 -2.47
CA VAL A 13 -4.31 -0.20 -3.28
C VAL A 13 -4.79 1.25 -3.41
N ALA A 14 -6.09 1.44 -3.67
CA ALA A 14 -6.69 2.77 -3.80
C ALA A 14 -6.54 3.59 -2.50
N ASP A 15 -6.73 2.97 -1.34
CA ASP A 15 -6.58 3.60 -0.03
C ASP A 15 -5.13 4.05 0.22
N LEU A 16 -4.15 3.20 -0.10
CA LEU A 16 -2.73 3.57 0.00
C LEU A 16 -2.40 4.74 -0.93
N VAL A 17 -2.87 4.69 -2.17
CA VAL A 17 -2.68 5.80 -3.14
C VAL A 17 -3.35 7.07 -2.64
N GLY A 18 -4.58 6.98 -2.10
CA GLY A 18 -5.31 8.10 -1.52
C GLY A 18 -4.56 8.75 -0.36
N PHE A 19 -3.99 7.93 0.53
CA PHE A 19 -3.13 8.44 1.60
C PHE A 19 -1.88 9.15 1.05
N LEU A 20 -1.16 8.51 0.12
CA LEU A 20 0.07 9.07 -0.46
C LEU A 20 -0.18 10.36 -1.27
N ALA A 21 -1.37 10.51 -1.84
CA ALA A 21 -1.79 11.71 -2.55
C ALA A 21 -2.30 12.83 -1.63
N SER A 22 -2.51 12.54 -0.34
CA SER A 22 -3.03 13.51 0.63
C SER A 22 -1.93 14.34 1.31
N ASP A 23 -2.32 15.46 1.91
CA ASP A 23 -1.42 16.31 2.70
C ASP A 23 -0.78 15.57 3.90
N GLN A 24 -1.39 14.46 4.35
CA GLN A 24 -0.86 13.67 5.46
C GLN A 24 0.47 12.98 5.10
N ALA A 25 0.73 12.75 3.82
CA ALA A 25 1.94 12.11 3.32
C ALA A 25 3.00 13.12 2.84
N ALA A 26 2.84 14.43 3.11
CA ALA A 26 3.65 15.50 2.51
C ALA A 26 5.18 15.37 2.71
N TYR A 27 5.63 14.59 3.69
CA TYR A 27 7.06 14.36 3.96
C TYR A 27 7.58 13.00 3.48
N ILE A 28 6.75 12.23 2.76
CA ILE A 28 7.12 10.92 2.19
C ILE A 28 7.52 11.14 0.73
N SER A 29 8.77 10.85 0.39
CA SER A 29 9.25 10.96 -0.99
C SER A 29 10.35 9.94 -1.30
N GLY A 30 10.47 9.56 -2.57
CA GLY A 30 11.47 8.62 -3.07
C GLY A 30 11.34 7.17 -2.57
N GLN A 31 10.20 6.82 -1.97
CA GLN A 31 9.96 5.49 -1.41
C GLN A 31 9.21 4.58 -2.37
N VAL A 32 9.55 3.29 -2.35
CA VAL A 32 8.77 2.22 -2.96
C VAL A 32 8.02 1.50 -1.86
N VAL A 33 6.69 1.56 -1.87
CA VAL A 33 5.84 0.94 -0.84
C VAL A 33 5.21 -0.32 -1.38
N SER A 34 5.55 -1.48 -0.81
CA SER A 34 4.95 -2.76 -1.19
C SER A 34 3.63 -3.00 -0.45
N ILE A 35 2.55 -3.22 -1.19
CA ILE A 35 1.23 -3.61 -0.66
C ILE A 35 0.81 -4.98 -1.21
N ASN A 36 1.40 -6.03 -0.66
CA ASN A 36 1.34 -7.38 -1.26
C ASN A 36 0.95 -8.48 -0.26
N GLY A 37 0.36 -8.12 0.87
CA GLY A 37 0.00 -9.07 1.92
C GLY A 37 1.21 -9.72 2.61
N ALA A 38 2.33 -8.99 2.68
CA ALA A 38 3.63 -9.42 3.22
C ALA A 38 4.33 -10.53 2.41
N MET A 39 4.10 -10.60 1.10
CA MET A 39 4.93 -11.44 0.24
C MET A 39 6.38 -10.93 0.25
N ILE A 40 7.32 -11.81 0.59
CA ILE A 40 8.76 -11.60 0.51
C ILE A 40 9.27 -12.29 -0.76
#